data_AF-A0A059WUQ0-F1
#
_entry.id   AF-A0A059WUQ0-F1
#
_cell.length_a   1.000
_cell.length_b   1.000
_cell.length_c   1.000
_cell.angle_alpha   90.00
_cell.angle_beta   90.00
_cell.angle_gamma   90.00
#
_symmetry.space_group_name_H-M   'P 1'
#
loop_
_entity.id
_entity.type
_entity.pdbx_description
1 polymer ?
#
loop_
_entity_poly.entity_id
_entity_poly.type
_entity_poly.pdbx_seq_one_letter_code
_entity_poly.pdbx_strand_id
1 'polypeptide(L)'
;MVKRTPQEKKALSYEKDRRNNYGENDKASRKNIPLQRAKSHRAYRKKVSEAVHAVLSAGDEEQRELEESRALSVKKPDWKKSPDEPLGEIVKHQMEWRETHAGSGKTARRKIKEFEKNLKLEVVQENDGR
;
A
#
# COMPACT_ATOMS: atom_id res chain seq x y z
N MET A 1 -17.16 19.88 24.28
CA MET A 1 -16.46 18.74 23.62
C MET A 1 -17.36 17.51 23.74
N VAL A 2 -17.81 16.95 22.63
CA VAL A 2 -18.71 15.77 22.65
C VAL A 2 -17.92 14.57 23.19
N LYS A 3 -18.43 13.94 24.25
CA LYS A 3 -17.78 12.79 24.88
C LYS A 3 -18.14 11.53 24.09
N ARG A 4 -17.19 11.02 23.32
CA ARG A 4 -17.39 9.81 22.53
C ARG A 4 -17.60 8.58 23.40
N THR A 5 -18.53 7.73 23.02
CA THR A 5 -18.74 6.42 23.66
C THR A 5 -17.54 5.50 23.41
N PRO A 6 -17.32 4.47 24.24
CA PRO A 6 -16.28 3.46 23.98
C PRO A 6 -16.41 2.81 22.59
N GLN A 7 -17.64 2.61 22.11
CA GLN A 7 -17.95 2.05 20.79
C GLN A 7 -17.50 3.00 19.68
N GLU A 8 -17.87 4.28 19.75
CA GLU A 8 -17.44 5.30 18.78
C GLU A 8 -15.92 5.46 18.75
N LYS A 9 -15.25 5.37 19.91
CA LYS A 9 -13.78 5.42 19.95
C LYS A 9 -13.16 4.23 19.24
N LYS A 10 -13.76 3.06 19.35
CA LYS A 10 -13.30 1.82 18.71
C LYS A 10 -13.51 1.86 17.20
N ALA A 11 -14.67 2.31 16.74
CA ALA A 11 -14.98 2.53 15.32
C ALA A 11 -13.97 3.48 14.67
N LEU A 12 -13.73 4.63 15.31
CA LEU A 12 -12.74 5.60 14.83
C LEU A 12 -11.32 5.03 14.83
N SER A 13 -10.99 4.14 15.75
CA SER A 13 -9.70 3.46 15.74
C SER A 13 -9.58 2.52 14.54
N TYR A 14 -10.65 1.80 14.16
CA TYR A 14 -10.65 0.92 13.01
C TYR A 14 -10.51 1.67 11.68
N GLU A 15 -11.14 2.83 11.58
CA GLU A 15 -11.08 3.68 10.39
C GLU A 15 -9.73 4.42 10.28
N LYS A 16 -9.20 4.94 11.39
CA LYS A 16 -8.11 5.93 11.37
C LYS A 16 -6.75 5.39 11.79
N ASP A 17 -6.67 4.36 12.63
CA ASP A 17 -5.38 3.72 12.93
C ASP A 17 -4.93 2.94 11.71
N ARG A 18 -3.69 3.18 11.26
CA ARG A 18 -3.11 2.52 10.08
C ARG A 18 -1.95 1.66 10.50
N ARG A 19 -1.87 0.45 9.97
CA ARG A 19 -0.74 -0.44 10.21
C ARG A 19 -0.07 -0.82 8.90
N ASN A 20 1.23 -1.04 9.02
CA ASN A 20 2.03 -1.63 7.97
C ASN A 20 1.58 -3.08 7.76
N ASN A 21 1.04 -3.40 6.58
CA ASN A 21 0.56 -4.73 6.21
C ASN A 21 1.55 -5.50 5.33
N TYR A 22 2.74 -4.95 5.08
CA TYR A 22 3.79 -5.69 4.38
C TYR A 22 4.13 -6.91 5.25
N GLY A 23 3.86 -8.13 4.77
CA GLY A 23 4.11 -9.40 5.47
C GLY A 23 5.59 -9.71 5.74
N GLU A 24 6.46 -8.72 5.55
CA GLU A 24 7.85 -8.72 5.96
C GLU A 24 7.96 -8.27 7.43
N ASN A 25 9.17 -8.32 7.99
CA ASN A 25 9.45 -7.74 9.31
C ASN A 25 9.10 -6.23 9.34
N ASP A 26 8.57 -5.72 10.45
CA ASP A 26 8.30 -4.28 10.70
C ASP A 26 9.49 -3.36 10.34
N LYS A 27 10.72 -3.87 10.40
CA LYS A 27 11.93 -3.11 10.03
C LYS A 27 12.27 -3.14 8.54
N ALA A 28 11.66 -4.02 7.76
CA ALA A 28 11.96 -4.19 6.34
C ALA A 28 11.52 -2.97 5.54
N SER A 29 10.33 -2.42 5.80
CA SER A 29 9.84 -1.20 5.14
C SER A 29 10.82 -0.02 5.28
N ARG A 30 11.42 0.15 6.47
CA ARG A 30 12.43 1.19 6.76
C ARG A 30 13.67 1.10 5.87
N LYS A 31 14.04 -0.11 5.43
CA LYS A 31 15.21 -0.36 4.55
C LYS A 31 14.82 -0.42 3.09
N ASN A 32 13.72 -1.10 2.77
CA ASN A 32 13.28 -1.40 1.42
C ASN A 32 12.74 -0.16 0.71
N ILE A 33 12.04 0.75 1.40
CA ILE A 33 11.50 1.99 0.80
C ILE A 33 12.65 2.90 0.30
N PRO A 34 13.66 3.26 1.12
CA PRO A 34 14.82 4.00 0.63
C PRO A 34 15.57 3.26 -0.47
N LEU A 35 15.77 1.94 -0.34
CA LEU A 35 16.47 1.14 -1.32
C LEU A 35 15.79 1.16 -2.69
N GLN A 36 14.48 0.94 -2.74
CA GLN A 36 13.71 0.93 -3.98
C GLN A 36 13.70 2.31 -4.64
N ARG A 37 13.52 3.38 -3.85
CA ARG A 37 13.66 4.76 -4.35
C ARG A 37 15.05 4.99 -4.99
N ALA A 38 16.11 4.56 -4.30
CA ALA A 38 17.47 4.69 -4.80
C ALA A 38 17.72 3.86 -6.07
N LYS A 39 17.16 2.65 -6.17
CA LYS A 39 17.21 1.81 -7.37
C LYS A 39 16.51 2.47 -8.54
N SER A 40 15.28 2.97 -8.36
CA SER A 40 14.53 3.71 -9.40
C SER A 40 15.32 4.92 -9.90
N HIS A 41 15.90 5.71 -8.98
CA HIS A 41 16.71 6.88 -9.36
C HIS A 41 17.98 6.50 -10.13
N ARG A 42 18.71 5.45 -9.70
CA ARG A 42 19.91 4.96 -10.39
C ARG A 42 19.59 4.44 -11.79
N ALA A 43 18.52 3.65 -11.91
CA ALA A 43 18.08 3.12 -13.20
C ALA A 43 17.69 4.25 -14.17
N TYR A 44 16.97 5.26 -13.69
CA TYR A 44 16.62 6.43 -14.49
C TYR A 44 17.87 7.19 -14.96
N ARG A 45 18.79 7.52 -14.05
CA ARG A 45 20.04 8.22 -14.42
C ARG A 45 20.87 7.43 -15.42
N LYS A 46 20.96 6.10 -15.26
CA LYS A 46 21.67 5.24 -16.22
C LYS A 46 21.05 5.36 -17.61
N LYS A 47 19.72 5.21 -17.73
CA LYS A 47 19.01 5.35 -19.02
C LYS A 47 19.19 6.73 -19.65
N VAL A 48 19.12 7.79 -18.85
CA VAL A 48 19.35 9.16 -19.34
C VAL A 48 20.78 9.33 -19.84
N SER A 49 21.77 8.82 -19.09
CA SER A 49 23.18 8.88 -19.50
C SER A 49 23.42 8.11 -20.80
N GLU A 50 22.84 6.92 -20.95
CA GLU A 50 22.93 6.12 -22.18
C GLU A 50 22.29 6.85 -23.36
N ALA A 51 21.11 7.46 -23.17
CA ALA A 51 20.44 8.23 -24.22
C ALA A 51 21.23 9.48 -24.64
N VAL A 52 21.80 10.21 -23.68
CA VAL A 52 22.67 11.36 -23.98
C VAL A 52 23.92 10.93 -24.72
N HIS A 53 24.55 9.81 -24.32
CA HIS A 53 25.70 9.27 -25.05
C HIS A 53 25.33 8.86 -26.48
N ALA A 54 24.16 8.26 -26.70
CA ALA A 54 23.69 7.91 -28.04
C ALA A 54 23.57 9.15 -28.95
N VAL A 55 22.98 10.24 -28.44
CA VAL A 55 22.90 11.53 -29.16
C VAL A 55 24.28 12.06 -29.50
N LEU A 56 25.20 12.07 -28.54
CA LEU A 56 26.57 12.58 -28.75
C LEU A 56 27.39 11.73 -29.74
N SER A 57 27.10 10.43 -29.83
CA SER A 57 27.78 9.49 -30.73
C SER A 57 27.10 9.35 -32.10
N ALA A 58 25.93 9.94 -32.31
CA ALA A 58 25.27 9.92 -33.61
C ALA A 58 26.07 10.73 -34.64
N GLY A 59 26.23 10.14 -35.83
CA GLY A 59 27.16 10.62 -36.86
C GLY A 59 26.56 11.69 -37.77
N ASP A 60 25.33 11.47 -38.23
CA ASP A 60 24.59 12.42 -39.06
C ASP A 60 23.49 13.15 -38.26
N GLU A 61 22.98 14.24 -38.84
CA GLU A 61 22.00 15.12 -38.18
C GLU A 61 20.65 14.42 -38.00
N GLU A 62 20.23 13.60 -38.97
CA GLU A 62 18.97 12.86 -38.90
C GLU A 62 18.99 11.82 -37.76
N GLN A 63 20.11 11.11 -37.57
CA GLN A 63 20.28 10.19 -36.45
C GLN A 63 20.30 10.94 -35.12
N ARG A 64 20.92 12.12 -35.06
CA ARG A 64 20.90 12.94 -33.85
C ARG A 64 19.49 13.34 -33.46
N GLU A 65 18.69 13.83 -34.40
CA GLU A 65 17.31 14.24 -34.14
C GLU A 65 16.46 13.06 -33.63
N LEU A 66 16.63 11.87 -34.22
CA LEU A 66 15.98 10.64 -33.77
C LEU A 66 16.39 10.25 -32.34
N GLU A 67 17.69 10.29 -32.03
CA GLU A 67 18.18 9.95 -30.70
C GLU A 67 17.79 11.01 -29.65
N GLU A 68 17.71 12.30 -30.03
CA GLU A 68 17.22 13.36 -29.15
C GLU A 68 15.74 13.13 -28.78
N SER A 69 14.91 12.81 -29.77
CA SER A 69 13.51 12.44 -29.53
C SER A 69 13.40 11.22 -28.61
N ARG A 70 14.28 10.22 -28.77
CA ARG A 70 14.34 9.05 -27.87
C ARG A 70 14.75 9.45 -26.46
N ALA A 71 15.77 10.30 -26.31
CA ALA A 71 16.25 10.79 -25.02
C ALA A 71 15.17 11.56 -24.25
N LEU A 72 14.42 12.43 -24.94
CA LEU A 72 13.29 13.17 -24.37
C LEU A 72 12.15 12.25 -23.90
N SER A 73 12.02 11.08 -24.53
CA SER A 73 11.00 10.09 -24.16
C SER A 73 11.36 9.24 -22.91
N VAL A 74 12.60 9.33 -22.40
CA VAL A 74 13.05 8.53 -21.26
C VAL A 74 12.28 8.91 -19.99
N LYS A 75 11.53 7.94 -19.45
CA LYS A 75 10.75 8.12 -18.22
C LYS A 75 11.40 7.46 -17.02
N LYS A 76 11.26 8.10 -15.87
CA LYS A 76 11.59 7.51 -14.57
C LYS A 76 10.65 6.32 -14.30
N PRO A 77 11.15 5.19 -13.78
CA PRO A 77 10.28 4.10 -13.33
C PRO A 77 9.27 4.59 -12.30
N ASP A 78 7.99 4.27 -12.51
CA ASP A 78 6.89 4.66 -11.63
C ASP A 78 6.84 3.77 -10.37
N TRP A 79 7.83 3.96 -9.50
CA TRP A 79 7.81 3.36 -8.19
C TRP A 79 7.13 4.30 -7.20
N LYS A 80 6.09 3.79 -6.54
CA LYS A 80 5.35 4.48 -5.48
C LYS A 80 5.28 3.57 -4.26
N LYS A 81 5.44 4.17 -3.06
CA LYS A 81 5.17 3.46 -1.81
C LYS A 81 3.67 3.19 -1.72
N SER A 82 3.28 1.96 -1.36
CA SER A 82 1.88 1.70 -1.00
C SER A 82 1.54 2.40 0.32
N PRO A 83 0.34 2.99 0.45
CA PRO A 83 -0.13 3.47 1.75
C PRO A 83 -0.29 2.30 2.73
N ASP A 84 -0.18 2.62 4.02
CA ASP A 84 -0.49 1.68 5.11
C ASP A 84 -2.01 1.45 5.17
N GLU A 85 -2.43 0.28 5.63
CA GLU A 85 -3.82 -0.18 5.59
C GLU A 85 -4.56 0.16 6.91
N PRO A 86 -5.86 0.52 6.85
CA PRO A 86 -6.66 0.75 8.05
C PRO A 86 -6.74 -0.49 8.95
N LEU A 87 -6.76 -0.28 10.26
CA LEU A 87 -6.82 -1.36 11.25
C LEU A 87 -8.07 -2.24 11.05
N GLY A 88 -9.20 -1.67 10.64
CA GLY A 88 -10.43 -2.42 10.36
C GLY A 88 -10.23 -3.51 9.30
N GLU A 89 -9.60 -3.19 8.17
CA GLU A 89 -9.33 -4.15 7.09
C GLU A 89 -8.37 -5.26 7.54
N ILE A 90 -7.35 -4.90 8.32
CA ILE A 90 -6.40 -5.88 8.86
C ILE A 90 -7.10 -6.86 9.81
N VAL A 91 -7.97 -6.35 10.68
CA VAL A 91 -8.71 -7.21 11.60
C VAL A 91 -9.69 -8.11 10.82
N LYS A 92 -10.34 -7.58 9.77
CA LYS A 92 -11.19 -8.38 8.88
C LYS A 92 -10.41 -9.51 8.20
N HIS A 93 -9.26 -9.22 7.60
CA HIS A 93 -8.39 -10.25 7.02
C HIS A 93 -7.93 -11.27 8.06
N GLN A 94 -7.63 -10.85 9.29
CA GLN A 94 -7.29 -11.78 10.37
C GLN A 94 -8.47 -12.69 10.74
N MET A 95 -9.72 -12.20 10.66
CA MET A 95 -10.93 -12.98 10.91
C MET A 95 -11.15 -14.01 9.81
N GLU A 96 -11.07 -13.59 8.55
CA GLU A 96 -11.17 -14.46 7.37
C GLU A 96 -10.11 -15.57 7.43
N TRP A 97 -8.87 -15.19 7.77
CA TRP A 97 -7.79 -16.14 7.93
C TRP A 97 -8.05 -17.11 9.09
N ARG A 98 -8.57 -16.64 10.22
CA ARG A 98 -8.97 -17.53 11.34
C ARG A 98 -10.13 -18.44 10.96
N GLU A 99 -11.11 -17.96 10.19
CA GLU A 99 -12.23 -18.77 9.74
C GLU A 99 -11.78 -19.92 8.86
N THR A 100 -10.88 -19.60 7.91
CA THR A 100 -10.29 -20.57 7.00
C THR A 100 -9.32 -21.53 7.69
N HIS A 101 -8.54 -21.06 8.69
CA HIS A 101 -7.45 -21.84 9.30
C HIS A 101 -7.77 -22.50 10.64
N ALA A 102 -8.82 -22.08 11.37
CA ALA A 102 -9.10 -22.65 12.69
C ALA A 102 -9.63 -24.09 12.66
N GLY A 103 -9.80 -24.68 11.47
CA GLY A 103 -10.50 -25.95 11.31
C GLY A 103 -11.94 -25.88 11.86
N SER A 104 -12.67 -26.98 11.80
CA SER A 104 -14.07 -27.08 12.25
C SER A 104 -14.27 -26.97 13.78
N GLY A 105 -13.30 -26.43 14.53
CA GLY A 105 -13.35 -26.28 15.98
C GLY A 105 -14.38 -25.25 16.44
N LYS A 106 -15.36 -25.68 17.25
CA LYS A 106 -16.49 -24.87 17.75
C LYS A 106 -16.07 -23.55 18.42
N THR A 107 -14.89 -23.50 19.03
CA THR A 107 -14.38 -22.36 19.81
C THR A 107 -13.94 -21.18 18.94
N ALA A 108 -13.36 -21.43 17.76
CA ALA A 108 -12.90 -20.38 16.86
C ALA A 108 -14.05 -19.71 16.12
N ARG A 109 -15.02 -20.51 15.65
CA ARG A 109 -16.27 -20.02 15.05
C ARG A 109 -17.06 -19.10 15.97
N ARG A 110 -17.08 -19.39 17.28
CA ARG A 110 -17.71 -18.52 18.29
C ARG A 110 -17.04 -17.15 18.36
N LYS A 111 -15.70 -17.11 18.38
CA LYS A 111 -14.93 -15.86 18.43
C LYS A 111 -15.09 -15.01 17.16
N ILE A 112 -15.19 -15.65 16.00
CA ILE A 112 -15.46 -14.98 14.72
C ILE A 112 -16.87 -14.36 14.74
N LYS A 113 -17.91 -15.14 15.10
CA LYS A 113 -19.29 -14.65 15.21
C LYS A 113 -19.45 -13.49 16.18
N GLU A 114 -18.77 -13.53 17.33
CA GLU A 114 -18.82 -12.46 18.33
C GLU A 114 -18.20 -11.17 17.79
N PHE A 115 -17.13 -11.27 17.01
CA PHE A 115 -16.54 -10.12 16.35
C PHE A 115 -17.40 -9.58 15.21
N GLU A 116 -17.92 -10.43 14.32
CA GLU A 116 -18.84 -10.02 13.26
C GLU A 116 -20.07 -9.31 13.82
N LYS A 117 -20.61 -9.79 14.95
CA LYS A 117 -21.71 -9.13 15.65
C LYS A 117 -21.32 -7.73 16.13
N ASN A 118 -20.11 -7.59 16.66
CA ASN A 118 -19.60 -6.29 17.11
C ASN A 118 -19.32 -5.34 15.94
N LEU A 119 -18.90 -5.85 14.78
CA LEU A 119 -18.71 -5.07 13.55
C LEU A 119 -20.06 -4.67 12.91
N LYS A 120 -21.05 -5.59 12.88
CA LYS A 120 -22.40 -5.32 12.35
C LYS A 120 -23.19 -4.31 13.18
N LEU A 121 -22.89 -4.17 14.47
CA LEU A 121 -23.44 -3.11 15.30
C LEU A 121 -23.01 -1.70 14.83
N GLU A 122 -21.90 -1.57 14.09
CA GLU A 122 -21.49 -0.29 13.47
C GLU A 122 -22.34 0.05 12.22
N VAL A 123 -22.67 -0.94 11.39
CA VAL A 123 -23.44 -0.73 10.14
C VAL A 123 -24.90 -0.31 10.40
N VAL A 124 -25.49 -0.77 11.51
CA VAL A 124 -26.87 -0.38 11.88
C VAL A 124 -26.90 1.05 12.43
N GLN A 125 -25.88 1.48 13.17
CA GLN A 125 -25.82 2.82 13.75
C GLN A 125 -25.53 3.94 12.72
N GLU A 126 -24.86 3.63 11.60
CA GLU A 126 -24.72 4.58 10.48
C GLU A 126 -26.02 4.81 9.70
N ASN A 127 -26.93 3.82 9.69
CA ASN A 127 -28.19 3.90 8.94
C ASN A 127 -29.34 4.55 9.72
N ASP A 128 -29.34 4.44 11.05
CA ASP A 128 -30.38 5.04 11.92
C ASP A 128 -30.10 6.51 12.30
N GLY A 129 -28.98 7.09 11.82
CA GLY A 129 -28.52 8.44 12.12
C GLY A 129 -28.63 9.45 10.96
N ARG A 130 -29.38 9.14 9.90
CA ARG A 130 -29.64 10.04 8.76
C ARG A 130 -31.08 10.51 8.71
#